data_AF-A0A972V5J8-F1
#
_entry.id   AF-A0A972V5J8-F1
#
_cell.length_a   1.000
_cell.length_b   1.000
_cell.length_c   1.000
_cell.angle_alpha   90.00
_cell.angle_beta   90.00
_cell.angle_gamma   90.00
#
_symmetry.space_group_name_H-M   'P 1'
#
loop_
_entity.id
_entity.type
_entity.pdbx_description
1 polymer ?
#
loop_
_entity_poly.entity_id
_entity_poly.type
_entity_poly.pdbx_seq_one_letter_code
_entity_poly.pdbx_strand_id
1 'polypeptide(L)'
;MGTVISRTACAQTSEFPLPGELSGTVFLASDYVFRGISFTDEEPTVQANIYYTHPSGFYVGLWGTNTDFGPASGAGEHLEFDPTGGFRGEGPFGINYDFSYFYYHYPGVDPKHNLDMHEFGLFLSRDFGIFNVATQTIYTPEYSGDRGPSEYYALDLG
;
A
#
# COMPACT_ATOMS: atom_id res chain seq x y z
N MET A 1 16.10 14.88 2.06
CA MET A 1 15.21 15.43 1.00
C MET A 1 15.54 14.66 -0.28
N GLY A 2 14.94 13.48 -0.44
CA GLY A 2 15.24 12.57 -1.56
C GLY A 2 14.47 12.97 -2.81
N THR A 3 15.14 13.02 -3.96
CA THR A 3 14.50 13.25 -5.25
C THR A 3 13.81 11.96 -5.70
N VAL A 4 12.49 11.97 -5.81
CA VAL A 4 11.72 10.88 -6.44
C VAL A 4 11.78 11.07 -7.95
N ILE A 5 12.39 10.13 -8.67
CA ILE A 5 12.25 10.03 -10.13
C ILE A 5 11.16 8.98 -10.38
N SER A 6 9.90 9.43 -10.48
CA SER A 6 8.79 8.56 -10.89
C SER A 6 8.72 8.53 -12.41
N ARG A 7 8.71 7.34 -13.00
CA ARG A 7 8.29 7.13 -14.39
C ARG A 7 7.04 6.25 -14.35
N THR A 8 5.89 6.86 -14.61
CA THR A 8 4.70 6.13 -15.01
C THR A 8 4.99 5.50 -16.38
N ALA A 9 5.16 4.19 -16.43
CA ALA A 9 5.07 3.47 -17.69
C ALA A 9 3.59 3.17 -17.92
N CYS A 10 2.96 3.85 -18.88
CA CYS A 10 1.70 3.35 -19.42
C CYS A 10 2.02 2.02 -20.11
N ALA A 11 1.54 0.91 -19.55
CA ALA A 11 1.57 -0.37 -20.24
C ALA A 11 0.83 -0.22 -21.57
N GLN A 12 1.45 -0.69 -22.64
CA GLN A 12 0.93 -0.68 -24.00
C GLN A 12 -0.50 -1.26 -24.01
N THR A 13 -1.47 -0.50 -24.49
CA THR A 13 -2.88 -0.90 -24.57
C THR A 13 -3.05 -1.99 -25.62
N SER A 14 -2.72 -3.23 -25.28
CA SER A 14 -3.43 -4.39 -25.83
C SER A 14 -4.74 -4.49 -25.07
N GLU A 15 -5.86 -4.61 -25.77
CA GLU A 15 -7.18 -4.81 -25.16
C GLU A 15 -7.10 -5.98 -24.18
N PHE A 16 -7.19 -5.68 -22.88
CA PHE A 16 -7.13 -6.71 -21.85
C PHE A 16 -8.36 -7.61 -22.06
N PRO A 17 -8.22 -8.94 -22.06
CA PRO A 17 -9.31 -9.84 -22.44
C PRO A 17 -10.49 -9.85 -21.44
N LEU A 18 -10.43 -9.03 -20.38
CA LEU A 18 -11.48 -8.85 -19.38
C LEU A 18 -11.78 -7.35 -19.22
N PRO A 19 -13.01 -6.98 -18.80
CA PRO A 19 -13.35 -5.58 -18.53
C PRO A 19 -12.49 -5.02 -17.40
N GLY A 20 -11.70 -3.98 -17.68
CA GLY A 20 -10.90 -3.32 -16.67
C GLY A 20 -9.58 -2.78 -17.20
N GLU A 21 -8.80 -2.25 -16.28
CA GLU A 21 -7.54 -1.59 -16.58
C GLU A 21 -6.42 -2.20 -15.75
N LEU A 22 -5.30 -2.47 -16.41
CA LEU A 22 -4.05 -2.82 -15.77
C LEU A 22 -3.20 -1.55 -15.66
N SER A 23 -2.75 -1.26 -14.46
CA SER A 23 -1.82 -0.16 -14.18
C SER A 23 -0.65 -0.69 -13.38
N GLY A 24 0.48 0.01 -13.46
CA GLY A 24 1.66 -0.34 -12.69
C GLY A 24 2.69 0.77 -12.74
N THR A 25 3.55 0.79 -11.74
CA THR A 25 4.63 1.78 -11.63
C THR A 25 5.86 1.11 -11.05
N VAL A 26 7.04 1.53 -11.50
CA VAL A 26 8.33 1.18 -10.89
C VAL A 26 9.00 2.49 -10.49
N PHE A 27 9.55 2.53 -9.28
CA PHE A 27 10.29 3.68 -8.79
C PHE A 27 11.54 3.26 -8.02
N LEU A 28 12.50 4.18 -8.00
CA LEU A 28 13.73 4.08 -7.23
C LEU A 28 13.69 5.18 -6.18
N ALA A 29 14.02 4.84 -4.93
CA ALA A 29 14.21 5.80 -3.86
C ALA A 29 15.54 5.55 -3.16
N SER A 30 16.02 6.56 -2.44
CA SER A 30 17.24 6.44 -1.63
C SER A 30 17.01 5.71 -0.31
N ASP A 31 15.75 5.58 0.11
CA ASP A 31 15.32 4.95 1.36
C ASP A 31 13.83 4.60 1.25
N TYR A 32 13.41 3.47 1.81
CA TYR A 32 12.02 3.10 2.01
C TYR A 32 11.62 3.40 3.46
N VAL A 33 10.80 4.44 3.66
CA VAL A 33 10.30 4.80 4.99
C VAL A 33 8.84 4.39 5.13
N PHE A 34 8.59 3.40 5.99
CA PHE A 34 7.24 2.97 6.36
C PHE A 34 6.88 3.50 7.76
N ARG A 35 5.82 4.33 7.83
CA ARG A 35 5.33 4.94 9.08
C ARG A 35 6.42 5.62 9.93
N GLY A 36 7.39 6.25 9.27
CA GLY A 36 8.49 6.99 9.90
C GLY A 36 9.72 6.15 10.26
N ILE A 37 9.74 4.86 9.91
CA ILE A 37 10.85 3.94 10.16
C ILE A 37 11.44 3.52 8.81
N SER A 38 12.77 3.57 8.67
CA SER A 38 13.43 3.02 7.47
C SER A 38 13.32 1.49 7.48
N PHE A 39 12.91 0.94 6.33
CA PHE A 39 12.76 -0.48 6.05
C PHE A 39 13.85 -0.97 5.10
N THR A 40 14.85 -0.12 4.82
CA THR A 40 16.03 -0.43 4.01
C THR A 40 17.33 0.08 4.64
N ASP A 41 17.35 0.31 5.96
CA ASP A 41 18.49 0.85 6.71
C ASP A 41 19.15 2.09 6.04
N GLU A 42 18.33 3.02 5.55
CA GLU A 42 18.75 4.22 4.80
C GLU A 42 19.45 3.93 3.45
N GLU A 43 19.35 2.69 2.94
CA GLU A 43 19.91 2.26 1.66
C GLU A 43 18.92 2.38 0.48
N PRO A 44 19.43 2.45 -0.77
CA PRO A 44 18.60 2.52 -1.96
C PRO A 44 17.62 1.36 -2.11
N THR A 45 16.42 1.67 -2.61
CA THR A 45 15.31 0.73 -2.75
C THR A 45 14.67 0.84 -4.13
N VAL A 46 14.32 -0.30 -4.70
CA VAL A 46 13.46 -0.40 -5.88
C VAL A 46 12.09 -0.90 -5.44
N GLN A 47 11.06 -0.19 -5.86
CA GLN A 47 9.68 -0.49 -5.52
C GLN A 47 8.86 -0.58 -6.79
N ALA A 48 7.99 -1.57 -6.87
CA ALA A 48 7.12 -1.77 -8.00
C ALA A 48 5.70 -2.12 -7.54
N ASN A 49 4.71 -1.69 -8.32
CA ASN A 49 3.34 -2.14 -8.15
C ASN A 49 2.68 -2.48 -9.49
N ILE A 50 1.69 -3.34 -9.39
CA ILE A 50 0.76 -3.69 -10.46
C ILE A 50 -0.64 -3.83 -9.88
N TYR A 51 -1.62 -3.20 -10.52
CA TYR A 51 -3.02 -3.23 -10.12
C TYR A 51 -3.91 -3.51 -11.31
N TYR A 52 -4.90 -4.38 -11.09
CA TYR A 52 -6.04 -4.57 -11.98
C TYR A 52 -7.28 -3.94 -11.33
N THR A 53 -7.97 -3.08 -12.08
CA THR A 53 -9.21 -2.43 -11.65
C THR A 53 -10.35 -2.80 -12.59
N HIS A 54 -11.41 -3.39 -12.04
CA HIS A 54 -12.61 -3.76 -12.78
C HIS A 54 -13.62 -2.59 -12.75
N PRO A 55 -14.43 -2.37 -13.81
CA PRO A 55 -15.43 -1.29 -13.85
C PRO A 55 -16.50 -1.35 -12.76
N SER A 56 -16.65 -2.49 -12.07
CA SER A 56 -17.54 -2.61 -10.91
C SER A 56 -17.04 -1.88 -9.67
N GLY A 57 -15.77 -1.46 -9.63
CA GLY A 57 -15.11 -0.91 -8.45
C GLY A 57 -14.20 -1.90 -7.72
N PHE A 58 -14.25 -3.19 -8.07
CA PHE A 58 -13.33 -4.19 -7.53
C PHE A 58 -11.91 -3.97 -8.06
N TYR A 59 -10.91 -4.11 -7.19
CA TYR A 59 -9.52 -4.06 -7.60
C TYR A 59 -8.68 -5.08 -6.83
N VAL A 60 -7.60 -5.51 -7.46
CA VAL A 60 -6.53 -6.32 -6.85
C VAL A 60 -5.19 -5.82 -7.33
N GLY A 61 -4.16 -6.01 -6.53
CA GLY A 61 -2.81 -5.68 -6.92
C GLY A 61 -1.76 -6.34 -6.06
N LEU A 62 -0.53 -6.05 -6.44
CA LEU A 62 0.67 -6.48 -5.76
C LEU A 62 1.63 -5.31 -5.76
N TRP A 63 2.12 -4.94 -4.59
CA TRP A 63 3.29 -4.10 -4.45
C TRP A 63 4.46 -4.96 -3.97
N GLY A 64 5.69 -4.59 -4.29
CA GLY A 64 6.85 -5.27 -3.73
C GLY A 64 8.14 -4.46 -3.80
N THR A 65 9.07 -4.81 -2.92
CA THR A 65 10.34 -4.11 -2.75
C THR A 65 11.43 -4.98 -2.12
N ASN A 66 12.67 -4.49 -2.15
CA ASN A 66 13.73 -4.95 -1.24
C ASN A 66 13.63 -4.23 0.11
N THR A 67 13.91 -4.96 1.18
CA THR A 67 13.97 -4.46 2.56
C THR A 67 15.32 -4.81 3.19
N ASP A 68 15.73 -3.99 4.15
CA ASP A 68 16.81 -4.27 5.10
C ASP A 68 16.42 -3.65 6.44
N PHE A 69 16.26 -4.50 7.44
CA PHE A 69 15.92 -4.09 8.80
C PHE A 69 17.17 -3.88 9.67
N GLY A 70 18.37 -3.96 9.08
CA GLY A 70 19.65 -3.77 9.73
C GLY A 70 20.02 -4.90 10.69
N PRO A 71 21.30 -4.97 11.12
CA PRO A 71 21.78 -6.04 12.00
C PRO A 71 21.14 -6.03 13.39
N ALA A 72 20.65 -4.87 13.85
CA ALA A 72 20.01 -4.71 15.16
C ALA A 72 18.64 -5.38 15.25
N SER A 73 17.92 -5.51 14.14
CA SER A 73 16.62 -6.21 14.10
C SER A 73 16.78 -7.72 14.18
N GLY A 74 17.93 -8.25 13.74
CA GLY A 74 18.16 -9.67 13.53
C GLY A 74 17.39 -10.27 12.34
N ALA A 75 16.56 -9.46 11.65
CA ALA A 75 15.84 -9.89 10.46
C ALA A 75 16.76 -9.84 9.24
N GLY A 76 17.49 -8.73 8.99
CA GLY A 76 18.41 -8.59 7.86
C GLY A 76 17.73 -8.17 6.55
N GLU A 77 18.40 -8.45 5.42
CA GLU A 77 17.93 -8.11 4.07
C GLU A 77 16.91 -9.11 3.52
N HIS A 78 15.77 -8.62 3.01
CA HIS A 78 14.67 -9.44 2.51
C HIS A 78 13.94 -8.81 1.32
N LEU A 79 12.90 -9.51 0.87
CA LEU A 79 11.85 -8.95 0.02
C LEU A 79 10.61 -8.70 0.86
N GLU A 80 9.83 -7.72 0.44
CA GLU A 80 8.46 -7.52 0.88
C GLU A 80 7.52 -7.57 -0.32
N PHE A 81 6.38 -8.22 -0.14
CA PHE A 81 5.30 -8.28 -1.11
C PHE A 81 3.98 -8.00 -0.42
N ASP A 82 3.21 -7.09 -0.99
CA ASP A 82 1.94 -6.68 -0.42
C ASP A 82 0.78 -6.96 -1.38
N PRO A 83 0.26 -8.20 -1.42
CA PRO A 83 -1.01 -8.47 -2.05
C PRO A 83 -2.08 -7.55 -1.47
N THR A 84 -2.74 -6.83 -2.36
CA THR A 84 -3.76 -5.85 -2.02
C THR A 84 -5.04 -6.19 -2.76
N GLY A 85 -6.19 -5.97 -2.13
CA GLY A 85 -7.48 -6.04 -2.80
C GLY A 85 -8.49 -5.11 -2.16
N GLY A 86 -9.55 -4.79 -2.90
CA GLY A 86 -10.59 -3.94 -2.34
C GLY A 86 -11.73 -3.64 -3.30
N PHE A 87 -12.60 -2.76 -2.84
CA PHE A 87 -13.76 -2.30 -3.57
C PHE A 87 -13.99 -0.81 -3.31
N ARG A 88 -13.98 -0.02 -4.38
CA ARG A 88 -14.11 1.43 -4.32
C ARG A 88 -15.14 1.96 -5.28
N GLY A 89 -15.74 3.11 -4.96
CA GLY A 89 -16.70 3.76 -5.83
C GLY A 89 -17.30 5.02 -5.22
N GLU A 90 -18.32 5.55 -5.90
CA GLU A 90 -19.11 6.68 -5.44
C GLU A 90 -20.48 6.18 -4.94
N GLY A 91 -20.81 6.53 -3.70
CA GLY A 91 -22.08 6.24 -3.05
C GLY A 91 -23.07 7.40 -3.12
N PRO A 92 -24.23 7.28 -2.45
CA PRO A 92 -25.21 8.35 -2.39
C PRO A 92 -24.62 9.66 -1.87
N PHE A 93 -25.18 10.77 -2.33
CA PHE A 93 -24.76 12.12 -1.94
C PHE A 93 -23.31 12.49 -2.33
N GLY A 94 -22.69 11.79 -3.28
CA GLY A 94 -21.33 12.09 -3.74
C GLY A 94 -20.24 11.71 -2.74
N ILE A 95 -20.50 10.70 -1.90
CA ILE A 95 -19.51 10.16 -0.96
C ILE A 95 -18.70 9.10 -1.70
N ASN A 96 -17.42 9.34 -1.90
CA ASN A 96 -16.49 8.31 -2.37
C ASN A 96 -16.13 7.38 -1.20
N TYR A 97 -16.03 6.09 -1.47
CA TYR A 97 -15.60 5.08 -0.51
C TYR A 97 -14.55 4.15 -1.10
N ASP A 98 -13.67 3.62 -0.25
CA ASP A 98 -12.76 2.51 -0.55
C ASP A 98 -12.71 1.57 0.65
N PHE A 99 -13.03 0.30 0.43
CA PHE A 99 -12.76 -0.78 1.38
C PHE A 99 -11.56 -1.56 0.88
N SER A 100 -10.47 -1.56 1.65
CA SER A 100 -9.20 -2.10 1.23
C SER A 100 -8.71 -3.19 2.18
N TYR A 101 -7.97 -4.16 1.65
CA TYR A 101 -7.25 -5.16 2.40
C TYR A 101 -5.80 -5.23 1.90
N PHE A 102 -4.87 -5.28 2.83
CA PHE A 102 -3.44 -5.44 2.57
C PHE A 102 -2.91 -6.63 3.37
N TYR A 103 -2.06 -7.42 2.74
CA TYR A 103 -1.28 -8.45 3.41
C TYR A 103 0.19 -8.11 3.25
N TYR A 104 0.81 -7.62 4.32
CA TYR A 104 2.26 -7.39 4.35
C TYR A 104 2.96 -8.71 4.52
N HIS A 105 3.77 -9.11 3.55
CA HIS A 105 4.42 -10.41 3.53
C HIS A 105 5.92 -10.28 3.29
N TYR A 106 6.72 -10.83 4.20
CA TYR A 106 8.17 -10.78 4.16
C TYR A 106 8.77 -12.18 3.96
N PRO A 107 8.74 -12.73 2.74
CA PRO A 107 9.29 -14.05 2.48
C PRO A 107 10.79 -14.08 2.75
N GLY A 108 11.22 -15.11 3.49
CA GLY A 108 12.63 -15.30 3.85
C GLY A 108 13.00 -14.75 5.23
N VAL A 109 12.16 -13.91 5.83
CA VAL A 109 12.32 -13.52 7.23
C VAL A 109 12.06 -14.73 8.12
N ASP A 110 12.90 -14.91 9.15
CA ASP A 110 12.69 -15.95 10.16
C ASP A 110 11.32 -15.70 10.85
N PRO A 111 10.39 -16.67 10.83
CA PRO A 111 9.03 -16.50 11.38
C PRO A 111 8.98 -16.01 12.82
N LYS A 112 10.04 -16.20 13.61
CA LYS A 112 10.14 -15.68 14.98
C LYS A 112 10.04 -14.14 15.07
N HIS A 113 10.31 -13.42 13.98
CA HIS A 113 10.20 -11.96 13.94
C HIS A 113 8.76 -11.48 13.72
N ASN A 114 7.85 -12.36 13.27
CA ASN A 114 6.43 -12.10 13.06
C ASN A 114 6.14 -10.75 12.38
N LEU A 115 6.78 -10.50 11.23
CA LEU A 115 6.61 -9.24 10.50
C LEU A 115 5.37 -9.22 9.61
N ASP A 116 4.89 -10.40 9.21
CA ASP A 116 3.71 -10.53 8.37
C ASP A 116 2.46 -9.97 9.08
N MET A 117 1.66 -9.20 8.36
CA MET A 117 0.58 -8.42 8.96
C MET A 117 -0.61 -8.28 8.00
N HIS A 118 -1.81 -8.26 8.57
CA HIS A 118 -3.05 -8.04 7.83
C HIS A 118 -3.62 -6.67 8.20
N GLU A 119 -3.96 -5.85 7.20
CA GLU A 119 -4.62 -4.57 7.42
C GLU A 119 -5.92 -4.44 6.63
N PHE A 120 -6.93 -3.89 7.28
CA PHE A 120 -8.23 -3.57 6.70
C PHE A 120 -8.43 -2.06 6.75
N GLY A 121 -8.66 -1.45 5.60
CA GLY A 121 -8.87 -0.02 5.47
C GLY A 121 -10.30 0.33 5.08
N LEU A 122 -10.78 1.45 5.61
CA LEU A 122 -11.95 2.17 5.14
C LEU A 122 -11.52 3.61 4.88
N PHE A 123 -11.67 4.06 3.63
CA PHE A 123 -11.54 5.46 3.26
C PHE A 123 -12.89 6.01 2.83
N LEU A 124 -13.26 7.19 3.32
CA LEU A 124 -14.44 7.93 2.91
C LEU A 124 -14.02 9.36 2.56
N SER A 125 -14.51 9.90 1.44
CA SER A 125 -14.29 11.30 1.13
C SER A 125 -15.48 11.94 0.43
N ARG A 126 -15.58 13.27 0.54
CA ARG A 126 -16.54 14.07 -0.20
C ARG A 126 -15.95 15.42 -0.57
N ASP A 127 -16.09 15.75 -1.84
CA ASP A 127 -15.72 17.04 -2.40
C ASP A 127 -16.94 17.98 -2.43
N PHE A 128 -16.78 19.20 -1.91
CA PHE A 128 -17.82 20.24 -1.87
C PHE A 128 -17.52 21.40 -2.85
N GLY A 129 -16.57 21.21 -3.76
CA GLY A 129 -16.10 22.16 -4.76
C GLY A 129 -15.11 23.20 -4.20
N ILE A 130 -15.38 23.72 -3.00
CA ILE A 130 -14.51 24.72 -2.33
C ILE A 130 -13.66 24.13 -1.19
N PHE A 131 -13.98 22.92 -0.74
CA PHE A 131 -13.20 22.16 0.23
C PHE A 131 -13.48 20.67 0.06
N ASN A 132 -12.55 19.84 0.54
CA ASN A 132 -12.69 18.39 0.62
C ASN A 132 -12.71 17.95 2.09
N VAL A 133 -13.50 16.91 2.38
CA VAL A 133 -13.43 16.20 3.66
C VAL A 133 -13.12 14.75 3.37
N ALA A 134 -12.05 14.21 3.97
CA ALA A 134 -11.69 12.81 3.87
C ALA A 134 -11.35 12.22 5.23
N THR A 135 -11.73 10.96 5.44
CA THR A 135 -11.39 10.19 6.63
C THR A 135 -10.90 8.81 6.25
N GLN A 136 -9.95 8.29 7.02
CA GLN A 136 -9.42 6.95 6.88
C GLN A 136 -9.42 6.26 8.23
N THR A 137 -9.85 5.01 8.25
CA THR A 137 -9.65 4.07 9.36
C THR A 137 -8.87 2.88 8.85
N ILE A 138 -7.82 2.48 9.56
CA ILE A 138 -7.07 1.25 9.30
C ILE A 138 -7.12 0.40 10.57
N TYR A 139 -7.52 -0.86 10.42
CA TYR A 139 -7.53 -1.86 11.48
C TYR A 139 -6.54 -2.98 11.16
N THR A 140 -5.72 -3.31 12.14
CA THR A 140 -4.72 -4.37 12.08
C THR A 140 -5.02 -5.35 13.21
N PRO A 141 -5.44 -6.61 12.93
CA PRO A 141 -5.71 -7.57 13.99
C PRO A 141 -4.48 -7.98 14.79
N GLU A 142 -3.33 -8.06 14.12
CA GLU A 142 -2.03 -8.36 14.72
C GLU A 142 -0.98 -7.50 14.03
N TYR A 143 -0.45 -6.51 14.75
CA TYR A 143 0.57 -5.61 14.23
C TYR A 143 1.95 -6.26 14.33
N SER A 144 2.78 -6.03 13.31
CA SER A 144 4.11 -6.62 13.18
C SER A 144 4.92 -6.65 14.49
N GLY A 145 5.60 -7.78 14.73
CA GLY A 145 6.45 -8.01 15.90
C GLY A 145 5.68 -8.29 17.19
N ASP A 146 4.59 -9.06 17.12
CA ASP A 146 3.76 -9.47 18.26
C ASP A 146 3.17 -8.30 19.06
N ARG A 147 2.81 -7.21 18.38
CA ARG A 147 2.32 -5.99 19.05
C ARG A 147 0.81 -6.00 19.31
N GLY A 148 0.10 -7.05 18.88
CA GLY A 148 -1.34 -7.19 19.06
C GLY A 148 -2.15 -6.27 18.13
N PRO A 149 -3.45 -6.12 18.38
CA PRO A 149 -4.32 -5.35 17.51
C PRO A 149 -4.01 -3.85 17.55
N SER A 150 -4.13 -3.18 16.41
CA SER A 150 -3.97 -1.73 16.28
C SER A 150 -5.06 -1.11 15.42
N GLU A 151 -5.40 0.15 15.74
CA GLU A 151 -6.34 0.97 14.99
C GLU A 151 -5.70 2.34 14.72
N TYR A 152 -5.80 2.81 13.48
CA TYR A 152 -5.32 4.13 13.05
C TYR A 152 -6.46 4.91 12.41
N TYR A 153 -6.53 6.21 12.72
CA TYR A 153 -7.54 7.12 12.19
C TYR A 153 -6.87 8.39 11.66
N ALA A 154 -7.28 8.85 10.49
CA ALA A 154 -6.87 10.12 9.91
C ALA A 154 -8.09 10.92 9.44
N LEU A 155 -8.02 12.24 9.60
CA LEU A 155 -8.97 13.20 9.06
C LEU A 155 -8.18 14.23 8.25
N ASP A 156 -8.59 14.46 7.02
CA ASP A 156 -8.00 15.44 6.12
C ASP A 156 -9.06 16.45 5.68
N LEU A 157 -8.67 17.73 5.67
CA LEU A 157 -9.49 18.88 5.29
C LEU A 157 -8.67 19.72 4.32
N GLY A 158 -9.03 19.67 3.04
CA GLY A 158 -8.34 20.33 1.93
C GLY A 158 -9.15 21.40 1.24
#